data_AF-A0A3A0C1A6-F1
#
_entry.id   AF-A0A3A0C1A6-F1
#
_cell.length_a   1.000
_cell.length_b   1.000
_cell.length_c   1.000
_cell.angle_alpha   90.00
_cell.angle_beta   90.00
_cell.angle_gamma   90.00
#
_symmetry.space_group_name_H-M   'P 1'
#
loop_
_entity.id
_entity.type
_entity.pdbx_description
1 polymer ?
#
loop_
_entity_poly.entity_id
_entity_poly.type
_entity_poly.pdbx_seq_one_letter_code
_entity_poly.pdbx_strand_id
1 'polypeptide(L)'
;MIDAIFVSPTVHLVTGTLVLIAGLLALVATGRAAWRKWPFSRGVHALFILFQIALMVQALIGVKLLDQGLGPLQLYIHYVGGLAPLGFVSLFYWFPGTDSVSKSRRAVLVTALSFVFVLMTFAVGSMYVAGTA
;
A
#
# COMPACT_ATOMS: atom_id res chain seq x y z
N MET A 1 26.08 7.51 3.18
CA MET A 1 25.84 7.33 4.63
C MET A 1 24.33 7.29 4.86
N ILE A 2 23.68 6.15 4.61
CA ILE A 2 22.24 6.00 4.91
C ILE A 2 22.01 5.84 6.42
N ASP A 3 23.04 5.40 7.12
CA ASP A 3 23.09 5.21 8.58
C ASP A 3 22.94 6.53 9.34
N ALA A 4 23.38 7.65 8.74
CA ALA A 4 23.29 8.99 9.31
C ALA A 4 21.90 9.62 9.17
N ILE A 5 21.00 9.06 8.35
CA ILE A 5 19.65 9.59 8.15
C ILE A 5 18.77 9.06 9.27
N PHE A 6 18.36 9.93 10.19
CA PHE A 6 17.41 9.58 11.23
C PHE A 6 15.97 9.77 10.72
N VAL A 7 15.12 8.75 10.89
CA VAL A 7 13.68 8.86 10.63
C VAL A 7 12.93 8.65 11.94
N SER A 8 11.96 9.52 12.24
CA SER A 8 11.14 9.39 13.44
C SER A 8 9.95 8.45 13.23
N PRO A 9 9.47 7.74 14.27
CA PRO A 9 8.25 6.93 14.18
C PRO A 9 7.02 7.71 13.68
N THR A 10 6.92 9.00 14.00
CA THR A 10 5.84 9.87 13.53
C THR A 10 5.79 9.97 12.00
N VAL A 11 6.94 10.04 11.34
CA VAL A 11 7.01 10.05 9.86
C VAL A 11 6.42 8.77 9.29
N HIS A 12 6.67 7.62 9.93
CA HIS A 12 6.12 6.33 9.51
C HIS A 12 4.61 6.23 9.72
N LEU A 13 4.09 6.76 10.83
CA LEU A 13 2.65 6.79 11.09
C LEU A 13 1.90 7.70 10.10
N VAL A 14 2.41 8.91 9.88
CA VAL A 14 1.85 9.86 8.90
C VAL A 14 1.87 9.27 7.50
N THR A 15 3.00 8.70 7.09
CA THR A 15 3.11 8.07 5.77
C THR A 15 2.18 6.86 5.64
N GLY A 16 2.05 6.03 6.68
CA GLY A 16 1.07 4.94 6.71
C GLY A 16 -0.38 5.42 6.54
N THR A 17 -0.72 6.57 7.13
CA THR A 17 -2.03 7.20 6.95
C THR A 17 -2.24 7.68 5.50
N LEU A 18 -1.20 8.24 4.87
CA LEU A 18 -1.24 8.61 3.46
C LEU A 18 -1.40 7.39 2.55
N VAL A 19 -0.77 6.26 2.88
CA VAL A 19 -0.97 4.99 2.17
C VAL A 19 -2.42 4.53 2.26
N LEU A 20 -3.05 4.61 3.43
CA LEU A 20 -4.48 4.29 3.59
C LEU A 20 -5.37 5.18 2.71
N ILE A 21 -5.12 6.50 2.72
CA ILE A 21 -5.88 7.45 1.89
C ILE A 21 -5.69 7.14 0.41
N ALA A 22 -4.45 6.97 -0.04
CA ALA A 22 -4.14 6.65 -1.44
C ALA A 22 -4.77 5.31 -1.88
N GLY A 23 -4.71 4.29 -1.01
CA GLY A 23 -5.32 2.98 -1.25
C GLY A 23 -6.84 3.05 -1.33
N LEU A 24 -7.49 3.83 -0.47
CA LEU A 24 -8.93 4.05 -0.52
C LEU A 24 -9.34 4.79 -1.79
N LEU A 25 -8.62 5.84 -2.17
CA LEU A 25 -8.87 6.58 -3.41
C LEU A 25 -8.71 5.68 -4.63
N ALA A 26 -7.66 4.86 -4.67
CA ALA A 26 -7.45 3.87 -5.73
C ALA A 26 -8.60 2.85 -5.76
N LEU A 27 -9.04 2.33 -4.61
CA LEU A 27 -10.11 1.34 -4.51
C LEU A 27 -11.46 1.91 -4.99
N VAL A 28 -11.78 3.14 -4.59
CA VAL A 28 -12.99 3.84 -5.04
C VAL A 28 -12.92 4.11 -6.55
N ALA A 29 -11.78 4.55 -7.07
CA ALA A 29 -11.61 4.85 -8.49
C ALA A 29 -11.72 3.59 -9.36
N THR A 30 -11.03 2.51 -9.00
CA THR A 30 -11.12 1.22 -9.71
C THR A 30 -12.51 0.62 -9.56
N GLY A 31 -13.10 0.69 -8.36
CA GLY A 31 -14.45 0.20 -8.05
C GLY A 31 -15.50 0.89 -8.90
N ARG A 32 -15.45 2.23 -8.98
CA ARG A 32 -16.32 3.03 -9.84
C ARG A 32 -16.15 2.67 -11.31
N ALA A 33 -14.90 2.52 -11.78
CA ALA A 33 -14.64 2.14 -13.17
C ALA A 33 -15.23 0.77 -13.50
N ALA A 34 -15.03 -0.23 -12.64
CA ALA A 34 -15.59 -1.57 -12.83
C ALA A 34 -17.13 -1.58 -12.78
N TRP A 35 -17.73 -0.88 -11.81
CA TRP A 35 -19.19 -0.78 -11.65
C TRP A 35 -19.86 -0.12 -12.86
N ARG A 36 -19.28 0.98 -13.34
CA ARG A 36 -19.78 1.71 -14.52
C ARG A 36 -19.38 1.06 -15.85
N LYS A 37 -18.65 -0.06 -15.83
CA LYS A 37 -18.05 -0.72 -17.00
C LYS A 37 -17.20 0.25 -17.84
N TRP A 38 -16.56 1.21 -17.19
CA TRP A 38 -15.68 2.17 -17.83
C TRP A 38 -14.30 1.56 -18.08
N PRO A 39 -13.61 2.00 -19.15
CA PRO A 39 -12.25 1.59 -19.40
C PRO A 39 -11.34 2.09 -18.27
N PHE A 40 -10.25 1.36 -18.03
CA PHE A 40 -9.21 1.76 -17.09
C PHE A 40 -8.51 3.03 -17.60
N SER A 41 -8.97 4.19 -17.13
CA SER A 41 -8.54 5.49 -17.66
C SER A 41 -7.16 5.89 -17.14
N ARG A 42 -6.54 6.89 -17.79
CA ARG A 42 -5.25 7.45 -17.36
C ARG A 42 -5.29 7.98 -15.92
N GLY A 43 -6.43 8.55 -15.49
CA GLY A 43 -6.60 9.05 -14.12
C GLY A 43 -6.63 7.93 -13.08
N VAL A 44 -7.34 6.83 -13.38
CA VAL A 44 -7.33 5.63 -12.51
C VAL A 44 -5.93 5.03 -12.45
N HIS A 45 -5.24 4.98 -13.59
CA HIS A 45 -3.86 4.51 -13.67
C HIS A 45 -2.90 5.37 -12.83
N ALA A 46 -3.03 6.70 -12.88
CA ALA A 46 -2.21 7.61 -12.09
C ALA A 46 -2.43 7.39 -10.58
N LEU A 47 -3.67 7.26 -10.12
CA LEU A 47 -3.98 6.91 -8.72
C LEU A 47 -3.37 5.56 -8.33
N PHE A 48 -3.38 4.59 -9.25
CA PHE A 48 -2.79 3.28 -9.04
C PHE A 48 -1.27 3.33 -8.87
N ILE A 49 -0.58 4.16 -9.66
CA ILE A 49 0.87 4.41 -9.52
C ILE A 49 1.16 5.18 -8.23
N LEU A 50 0.37 6.20 -7.91
CA LEU A 50 0.56 6.97 -6.67
C LEU A 50 0.43 6.08 -5.43
N PHE A 51 -0.52 5.14 -5.43
CA PHE A 51 -0.65 4.17 -4.35
C PHE A 51 0.57 3.24 -4.26
N GLN A 52 1.09 2.75 -5.39
CA GLN A 52 2.34 1.98 -5.43
C GLN A 52 3.54 2.74 -4.88
N ILE A 53 3.71 4.01 -5.28
CA ILE A 53 4.79 4.86 -4.78
C ILE A 53 4.66 5.06 -3.27
N ALA A 54 3.44 5.33 -2.77
CA ALA A 54 3.20 5.48 -1.34
C ALA A 54 3.57 4.20 -0.56
N LEU A 55 3.22 3.02 -1.09
CA LEU A 55 3.61 1.72 -0.52
C LEU A 55 5.13 1.55 -0.49
N MET A 56 5.83 1.87 -1.59
CA MET A 56 7.29 1.78 -1.65
C MET A 56 7.96 2.70 -0.61
N VAL A 57 7.51 3.95 -0.51
CA VAL A 57 8.04 4.91 0.46
C VAL A 57 7.79 4.42 1.89
N GLN A 58 6.58 3.92 2.20
CA GLN A 58 6.26 3.38 3.51
C GLN A 58 7.11 2.14 3.88
N ALA A 59 7.33 1.26 2.90
CA ALA A 59 8.19 0.09 3.08
C ALA A 59 9.63 0.51 3.41
N LEU A 60 10.19 1.46 2.63
CA LEU A 60 11.53 2.01 2.85
C LEU A 60 11.67 2.67 4.23
N ILE A 61 10.67 3.46 4.64
CA ILE A 61 10.68 4.10 5.97
C ILE A 61 10.73 3.05 7.07
N GLY A 62 9.88 2.02 7.02
CA GLY A 62 9.89 1.03 8.10
C GLY A 62 11.12 0.11 8.06
N VAL A 63 11.71 -0.16 6.89
CA VAL A 63 13.05 -0.80 6.83
C VAL A 63 14.07 0.08 7.55
N LYS A 64 14.02 1.40 7.37
CA LYS A 64 14.93 2.31 8.08
C LYS A 64 14.67 2.34 9.58
N LEU A 65 13.42 2.30 10.03
CA LEU A 65 13.11 2.20 11.47
C LEU A 65 13.63 0.89 12.09
N LEU A 66 13.52 -0.22 11.37
CA LEU A 66 14.08 -1.51 11.80
C LEU A 66 15.61 -1.45 11.93
N ASP A 67 16.27 -0.80 10.96
CA ASP A 67 17.72 -0.53 11.00
C ASP A 67 18.11 0.37 12.20
N GLN A 68 17.24 1.31 12.59
CA GLN A 68 17.39 2.12 13.81
C GLN A 68 17.07 1.35 15.12
N GLY A 69 16.80 0.04 15.05
CA GLY A 69 16.48 -0.82 16.20
C GLY A 69 15.04 -0.72 16.70
N LEU A 70 14.14 -0.07 15.94
CA LEU A 70 12.75 0.13 16.34
C LEU A 70 11.85 -0.97 15.76
N GLY A 71 10.98 -1.53 16.60
CA GLY A 71 9.96 -2.49 16.18
C GLY A 71 10.44 -3.89 15.75
N PRO A 72 11.44 -4.54 16.40
CA PRO A 72 11.84 -5.91 16.04
C PRO A 72 10.70 -6.93 16.16
N LEU A 73 9.74 -6.71 17.07
CA LEU A 73 8.51 -7.52 17.18
C LEU A 73 7.56 -7.35 16.00
N GLN A 74 7.70 -6.27 15.23
CA GLN A 74 6.88 -5.94 14.07
C GLN A 74 7.54 -6.34 12.74
N LEU A 75 8.72 -6.97 12.77
CA LEU A 75 9.50 -7.32 11.57
C LEU A 75 8.67 -8.05 10.51
N TYR A 76 7.95 -9.11 10.93
CA TYR A 76 7.12 -9.90 10.02
C TYR A 76 5.89 -9.16 9.51
N ILE A 77 5.28 -8.33 10.37
CA ILE A 77 4.16 -7.46 10.00
C ILE A 77 4.63 -6.47 8.93
N HIS A 78 5.83 -5.91 9.10
CA HIS A 78 6.38 -4.93 8.17
C HIS A 78 6.76 -5.55 6.82
N TYR A 79 7.40 -6.72 6.79
CA TYR A 79 7.76 -7.37 5.53
C TYR A 79 6.55 -7.96 4.80
N VAL A 80 5.74 -8.78 5.47
CA VAL A 80 4.59 -9.43 4.81
C VAL A 80 3.49 -8.40 4.56
N GLY A 81 3.14 -7.63 5.58
CA GLY A 81 2.09 -6.62 5.51
C GLY A 81 2.45 -5.41 4.66
N GLY A 82 3.73 -5.02 4.58
CA GLY A 82 4.19 -3.89 3.76
C GLY A 82 4.44 -4.26 2.30
N LEU A 83 4.98 -5.46 2.01
CA LEU A 83 5.34 -5.85 0.64
C LEU A 83 4.23 -6.60 -0.10
N ALA A 84 3.37 -7.36 0.58
CA ALA A 84 2.25 -8.05 -0.08
C ALA A 84 1.30 -7.08 -0.80
N PRO A 85 0.89 -5.94 -0.22
CA PRO A 85 0.12 -4.92 -0.92
C PRO A 85 0.75 -4.47 -2.24
N LEU A 86 2.07 -4.25 -2.24
CA LEU A 86 2.82 -3.84 -3.43
C LEU A 86 2.86 -4.96 -4.47
N GLY A 87 3.04 -6.21 -4.02
CA GLY A 87 2.94 -7.39 -4.87
C GLY A 87 1.58 -7.46 -5.57
N PHE A 88 0.47 -7.34 -4.82
CA PHE A 88 -0.88 -7.41 -5.40
C PHE A 88 -1.11 -6.35 -6.49
N VAL A 89 -0.82 -5.08 -6.23
CA VAL A 89 -1.01 -4.02 -7.23
C VAL A 89 -0.04 -4.17 -8.41
N SER A 90 1.15 -4.74 -8.22
CA SER A 90 2.08 -5.02 -9.31
C SER A 90 1.59 -6.15 -10.22
N LEU A 91 0.89 -7.16 -9.67
CA LEU A 91 0.29 -8.26 -10.46
C LEU A 91 -0.70 -7.75 -11.51
N PHE A 92 -1.30 -6.56 -11.31
CA PHE A 92 -2.16 -5.93 -12.31
C PHE A 92 -1.51 -5.87 -13.70
N TYR A 93 -0.22 -5.53 -13.74
CA TYR A 93 0.54 -5.33 -14.97
C TYR A 93 1.00 -6.63 -15.63
N TRP A 94 0.87 -7.77 -14.94
CA TRP A 94 1.17 -9.10 -15.49
C TRP A 94 -0.05 -9.81 -16.07
N PHE A 95 -1.27 -9.34 -15.83
CA PHE A 95 -2.45 -10.00 -16.38
C PHE A 95 -2.62 -9.74 -17.89
N PRO A 96 -2.70 -10.79 -18.73
CA PRO A 96 -2.85 -10.64 -20.18
C PRO A 96 -4.28 -10.22 -20.55
N GLY A 97 -4.43 -9.34 -21.54
CA GLY A 97 -5.74 -9.01 -22.14
C GLY A 97 -5.87 -7.56 -22.60
N THR A 98 -6.63 -7.36 -23.67
CA THR A 98 -6.92 -6.04 -24.26
C THR A 98 -8.29 -5.50 -23.84
N ASP A 99 -9.19 -6.36 -23.35
CA ASP A 99 -10.54 -5.94 -22.92
C ASP A 99 -10.48 -4.94 -21.77
N SER A 100 -11.01 -3.75 -22.03
CA SER A 100 -10.93 -2.61 -21.13
C SER A 100 -11.77 -2.79 -19.86
N VAL A 101 -12.87 -3.55 -19.93
CA VAL A 101 -13.76 -3.81 -18.79
C VAL A 101 -13.16 -4.87 -17.87
N SER A 102 -12.61 -5.95 -18.43
CA SER A 102 -11.86 -6.96 -17.69
C SER A 102 -10.67 -6.36 -16.94
N LYS A 103 -9.95 -5.40 -17.55
CA LYS A 103 -8.89 -4.65 -16.86
C LYS A 103 -9.42 -3.92 -15.62
N SER A 104 -10.53 -3.18 -15.72
CA SER A 104 -11.11 -2.49 -14.57
C SER A 104 -11.51 -3.46 -13.44
N ARG A 105 -12.06 -4.63 -13.77
CA ARG A 105 -12.41 -5.66 -12.76
C ARG A 105 -11.18 -6.23 -12.05
N ARG A 106 -10.13 -6.55 -12.81
CA ARG A 106 -8.85 -7.03 -12.24
C ARG A 106 -8.20 -5.97 -11.35
N ALA A 107 -8.25 -4.71 -11.78
CA ALA A 107 -7.76 -3.60 -10.97
C ALA A 107 -8.48 -3.53 -9.62
N VAL A 108 -9.81 -3.65 -9.59
CA VAL A 108 -10.56 -3.69 -8.32
C VAL A 108 -10.08 -4.82 -7.43
N LEU A 109 -9.94 -6.04 -7.97
CA LEU A 109 -9.51 -7.20 -7.20
C LEU A 109 -8.17 -6.95 -6.52
N VAL A 110 -7.16 -6.54 -7.28
CA VAL A 110 -5.82 -6.32 -6.71
C VAL A 110 -5.77 -5.12 -5.77
N THR A 111 -6.56 -4.06 -6.04
CA THR A 111 -6.64 -2.91 -5.13
C THR A 111 -7.29 -3.29 -3.82
N ALA A 112 -8.36 -4.08 -3.86
CA ALA A 112 -9.08 -4.51 -2.67
C ALA A 112 -8.22 -5.41 -1.79
N LEU A 113 -7.54 -6.40 -2.38
CA LEU A 113 -6.60 -7.25 -1.65
C LEU A 113 -5.47 -6.44 -1.02
N SER A 114 -4.88 -5.52 -1.78
CA SER A 114 -3.84 -4.62 -1.31
C SER A 114 -4.33 -3.73 -0.15
N PHE A 115 -5.49 -3.09 -0.29
CA PHE A 115 -6.05 -2.21 0.72
C PHE A 115 -6.40 -2.94 2.02
N VAL A 116 -6.96 -4.16 1.94
CA VAL A 116 -7.24 -4.98 3.14
C VAL A 116 -5.94 -5.28 3.89
N PHE A 117 -4.88 -5.66 3.19
CA PHE A 117 -3.58 -5.91 3.82
C PHE A 117 -2.98 -4.64 4.44
N VAL A 118 -3.05 -3.50 3.75
CA VAL A 118 -2.60 -2.21 4.30
C VAL A 118 -3.36 -1.89 5.58
N LEU A 119 -4.69 -2.00 5.57
CA LEU A 119 -5.54 -1.70 6.71
C LEU A 119 -5.22 -2.61 7.90
N MET A 120 -5.09 -3.92 7.66
CA MET A 120 -4.70 -4.87 8.70
C MET A 120 -3.32 -4.55 9.27
N THR A 121 -2.33 -4.29 8.41
CA THR A 121 -0.95 -3.98 8.81
C THR A 121 -0.90 -2.71 9.64
N PHE A 122 -1.61 -1.66 9.23
CA PHE A 122 -1.70 -0.40 9.96
C PHE A 122 -2.37 -0.58 11.33
N ALA A 123 -3.49 -1.30 11.38
CA ALA A 123 -4.22 -1.55 12.62
C ALA A 123 -3.38 -2.36 13.62
N VAL A 124 -2.79 -3.47 13.16
CA VAL A 124 -1.93 -4.32 14.00
C VAL A 124 -0.70 -3.53 14.47
N GLY A 125 -0.01 -2.82 13.57
CA GLY A 125 1.14 -1.99 13.94
C GLY A 125 0.81 -0.94 15.01
N SER A 126 -0.36 -0.30 14.90
CA SER A 126 -0.84 0.68 15.88
C SER A 126 -1.11 0.07 17.25
N MET A 127 -1.63 -1.17 17.30
CA MET A 127 -1.87 -1.88 18.57
C MET A 127 -0.57 -2.21 19.30
N TYR A 128 0.50 -2.60 18.58
CA TYR A 128 1.79 -2.87 19.20
C TYR A 128 2.45 -1.62 19.78
N VAL A 129 2.22 -0.43 19.19
CA VAL A 129 2.69 0.84 19.76
C VAL A 129 1.93 1.18 21.04
N ALA A 130 0.61 0.99 21.04
CA ALA A 130 -0.24 1.25 22.22
C ALA A 130 0.01 0.27 23.38
N GLY A 131 0.37 -0.98 23.09
CA GLY A 131 0.65 -2.00 24.10
C GLY A 131 2.04 -1.92 24.75
N THR A 132 2.91 -1.03 24.27
CA THR A 132 4.25 -0.76 24.84
C THR A 132 4.32 0.55 25.62
N ALA A 133 3.20 1.26 25.77
CA ALA A 133 3.07 2.51 26.51
C ALA A 133 2.63 2.30 27.96
#